data_AF-A0A2N2S6X3-F1
#
_entry.id   AF-A0A2N2S6X3-F1
#
_cell.length_a   1.000
_cell.length_b   1.000
_cell.length_c   1.000
_cell.angle_alpha   90.00
_cell.angle_beta   90.00
_cell.angle_gamma   90.00
#
_symmetry.space_group_name_H-M   'P 1'
#
loop_
_entity.id
_entity.type
_entity.pdbx_description
1 polymer ?
#
loop_
_entity_poly.entity_id
_entity_poly.type
_entity_poly.pdbx_seq_one_letter_code
_entity_poly.pdbx_strand_id
1 'polypeptide(L)' 'RAAEILDIILRDEIGHVAIGNRWFGYCCEQRGLDVIETYASLAREHKAPVLRGPFNLEARRAAGFTELELALLH' A
#
# COMPACT_ATOMS: atom_id res chain seq x y z
N ARG A 1 13.75 5.44 23.64
CA ARG A 1 14.23 4.09 23.26
C ARG A 1 13.20 3.24 22.50
N ALA A 2 12.00 2.95 23.03
CA ALA A 2 10.99 2.22 22.26
C ALA A 2 10.47 3.00 21.04
N ALA A 3 10.27 4.32 21.17
CA ALA A 3 9.88 5.19 20.06
C ALA A 3 10.90 5.18 18.90
N GLU A 4 12.20 5.29 19.19
CA GLU A 4 13.27 5.26 18.18
C GLU A 4 13.30 3.94 17.37
N ILE A 5 12.96 2.81 18.01
CA ILE A 5 12.87 1.51 17.32
C ILE A 5 11.68 1.50 16.36
N LEU A 6 10.54 2.06 16.79
CA LEU A 6 9.35 2.17 15.94
C LEU A 6 9.60 3.08 14.74
N ASP A 7 10.41 4.13 14.86
CA ASP A 7 10.75 5.03 13.75
C ASP A 7 11.59 4.31 12.68
N ILE A 8 12.55 3.47 13.10
CA ILE A 8 13.34 2.63 12.17
C ILE A 8 12.42 1.66 11.43
N ILE A 9 11.56 0.95 12.17
CA ILE A 9 10.61 0.00 11.58
C ILE A 9 9.70 0.72 10.59
N LEU A 10 9.13 1.87 10.96
CA LEU A 10 8.24 2.64 10.09
C LEU A 10 8.93 3.04 8.78
N ARG A 11 10.16 3.54 8.84
CA ARG A 11 10.92 3.93 7.65
C ARG A 11 11.17 2.74 6.74
N ASP A 12 11.57 1.61 7.31
CA ASP A 12 11.86 0.40 6.54
C ASP A 12 10.57 -0.16 5.90
N GLU A 13 9.44 -0.11 6.61
CA GLU A 13 8.13 -0.51 6.08
C GLU A 13 7.63 0.42 4.96
N ILE A 14 7.89 1.73 5.01
CA ILE A 14 7.60 2.63 3.88
C ILE A 14 8.35 2.16 2.62
N GLY A 15 9.64 1.83 2.77
CA GLY A 15 10.46 1.33 1.67
C GLY A 15 9.97 -0.02 1.13
N HIS A 16 9.65 -0.96 2.02
CA HIS A 16 9.08 -2.26 1.63
C HIS A 16 7.78 -2.11 0.84
N VAL A 17 6.86 -1.29 1.33
CA VAL A 17 5.57 -1.06 0.67
C VAL A 17 5.76 -0.34 -0.67
N ALA A 18 6.68 0.64 -0.76
CA ALA A 18 6.98 1.34 -2.00
C ALA A 18 7.46 0.39 -3.12
N ILE A 19 8.34 -0.55 -2.78
CA ILE A 19 8.86 -1.55 -3.72
C ILE A 19 7.71 -2.46 -4.20
N GLY A 20 6.87 -2.93 -3.27
CA GLY A 20 5.71 -3.76 -3.58
C GLY A 20 4.73 -3.05 -4.52
N ASN A 21 4.37 -1.80 -4.18
CA ASN A 21 3.45 -0.99 -4.97
C ASN A 21 3.96 -0.76 -6.40
N ARG A 22 5.25 -0.41 -6.55
CA ARG A 22 5.89 -0.24 -7.85
C ARG A 22 5.81 -1.49 -8.72
N TRP A 23 6.15 -2.66 -8.16
CA TRP A 23 6.12 -3.91 -8.93
C TRP A 23 4.70 -4.37 -9.24
N PHE A 24 3.75 -4.13 -8.34
CA PHE A 24 2.34 -4.42 -8.58
C PHE A 24 1.80 -3.59 -9.75
N GLY A 25 2.03 -2.27 -9.74
CA GLY A 25 1.66 -1.38 -10.85
C GLY A 25 2.31 -1.80 -12.17
N TYR A 26 3.63 -2.07 -12.17
CA TYR A 26 4.34 -2.57 -13.35
C TYR A 26 3.73 -3.86 -13.92
N CYS A 27 3.41 -4.83 -13.07
CA CYS A 27 2.78 -6.08 -13.50
C CYS A 27 1.37 -5.87 -14.05
N CYS A 28 0.59 -4.93 -13.48
CA CYS A 28 -0.73 -4.58 -13.99
C CYS A 28 -0.62 -3.92 -15.38
N GLU A 29 0.28 -2.96 -15.54
CA GLU A 29 0.54 -2.28 -16.81
C GLU A 29 0.92 -3.27 -17.91
N GLN A 30 1.88 -4.17 -17.64
CA GLN A 30 2.31 -5.21 -18.59
C GLN A 30 1.18 -6.16 -19.01
N ARG A 31 0.13 -6.29 -18.20
CA ARG A 31 -1.03 -7.16 -18.44
C ARG A 31 -2.27 -6.39 -18.90
N GLY A 32 -2.20 -5.06 -19.03
CA GLY A 32 -3.34 -4.21 -19.37
C GLY A 32 -4.45 -4.23 -18.31
N LEU A 33 -4.09 -4.39 -17.03
CA LEU A 33 -5.03 -4.45 -15.91
C LEU A 33 -5.12 -3.10 -15.20
N ASP A 34 -6.33 -2.74 -14.73
CA ASP A 34 -6.51 -1.64 -13.81
C ASP A 34 -5.98 -2.02 -12.41
N VAL A 35 -5.14 -1.15 -11.83
CA VAL A 35 -4.45 -1.42 -10.57
C VAL A 35 -5.44 -1.53 -9.40
N ILE A 36 -6.44 -0.65 -9.35
CA ILE A 36 -7.38 -0.55 -8.23
C ILE A 36 -8.33 -1.75 -8.26
N GLU A 37 -8.92 -2.04 -9.42
CA GLU A 37 -9.83 -3.18 -9.58
C GLU A 37 -9.11 -4.50 -9.32
N THR A 38 -7.88 -4.64 -9.83
CA THR A 38 -7.07 -5.86 -9.63
C THR A 38 -6.71 -6.04 -8.17
N TYR A 39 -6.29 -4.98 -7.47
CA TYR A 39 -6.01 -5.05 -6.03
C TYR A 39 -7.26 -5.47 -5.25
N ALA A 40 -8.41 -4.84 -5.51
CA ALA A 40 -9.66 -5.17 -4.84
C ALA A 40 -10.12 -6.62 -5.11
N SER A 41 -9.91 -7.13 -6.34
CA SER A 41 -10.17 -8.53 -6.69
C SER A 41 -9.28 -9.49 -5.89
N LEU A 42 -7.96 -9.29 -5.94
CA LEU A 42 -6.99 -10.14 -5.27
C LEU A 42 -7.13 -10.11 -3.74
N ALA A 43 -7.43 -8.94 -3.16
CA ALA A 43 -7.70 -8.80 -1.74
C ALA A 43 -8.90 -9.66 -1.31
N ARG A 44 -9.96 -9.72 -2.13
CA ARG A 44 -11.12 -10.61 -1.87
C ARG A 44 -10.76 -12.07 -2.05
N GLU A 45 -10.09 -12.42 -3.15
CA GLU A 45 -9.68 -13.80 -3.46
C GLU A 45 -8.82 -14.41 -2.34
N HIS A 46 -7.83 -13.66 -1.88
CA HIS A 46 -6.90 -14.10 -0.84
C HIS A 46 -7.37 -13.78 0.58
N LYS A 47 -8.61 -13.29 0.75
CA LYS A 47 -9.22 -12.97 2.05
C LYS A 47 -8.31 -12.06 2.89
N ALA A 48 -7.75 -11.04 2.25
CA ALA A 48 -6.90 -10.07 2.91
C ALA A 48 -7.66 -9.41 4.09
N PRO A 49 -6.98 -9.14 5.22
CA PRO A 49 -7.62 -8.53 6.37
C PRO A 49 -8.16 -7.14 6.01
N VAL A 50 -9.33 -6.81 6.58
CA VAL A 50 -9.88 -5.46 6.48
C VAL A 50 -8.93 -4.49 7.17
N LEU A 51 -8.44 -3.51 6.42
CA LEU A 51 -7.61 -2.44 6.95
C LEU A 51 -8.43 -1.63 7.95
N ARG A 52 -7.91 -1.44 9.16
CA ARG A 52 -8.54 -0.61 10.20
C ARG A 52 -7.73 0.65 10.40
N GLY A 53 -8.41 1.79 10.37
CA GLY A 53 -7.81 3.08 10.69
C GLY A 53 -7.46 3.22 12.19
N PRO A 54 -6.79 4.32 12.57
CA PRO A 54 -6.38 5.44 11.71
C PRO A 54 -5.19 5.10 10.80
N PHE A 55 -5.19 5.62 9.57
CA PHE A 55 -4.12 5.39 8.60
C PHE A 55 -3.08 6.51 8.62
N ASN A 56 -1.80 6.14 8.56
CA ASN A 56 -0.72 7.09 8.30
C ASN A 56 -0.68 7.44 6.80
N LEU A 57 -1.43 8.47 6.40
CA LEU A 57 -1.54 8.90 5.01
C LEU A 57 -0.21 9.44 4.45
N GLU A 58 0.61 10.07 5.28
CA GLU A 58 1.93 10.57 4.88
C GLU A 58 2.87 9.41 4.49
N ALA A 59 2.93 8.37 5.32
CA ALA A 59 3.71 7.17 5.02
C ALA A 59 3.24 6.47 3.73
N ARG A 60 1.92 6.42 3.49
CA ARG A 60 1.37 5.83 2.25
C ARG A 60 1.69 6.70 1.02
N ARG A 61 1.62 8.02 1.11
CA ARG A 61 2.10 8.89 0.01
C ARG A 61 3.57 8.66 -0.28
N ALA A 62 4.40 8.56 0.76
CA ALA A 62 5.82 8.26 0.62
C ALA A 62 6.06 6.87 -0.02
N ALA A 63 5.15 5.91 0.21
CA ALA A 63 5.15 4.60 -0.43
C ALA A 63 4.55 4.59 -1.86
N GLY A 64 4.18 5.75 -2.41
CA GLY A 64 3.76 5.89 -3.80
C GLY A 64 2.27 5.63 -4.07
N PHE A 65 1.42 5.61 -3.04
CA PHE A 65 -0.03 5.57 -3.25
C PHE A 65 -0.53 6.89 -3.85
N THR A 66 -1.39 6.78 -4.85
CA THR A 66 -2.07 7.92 -5.48
C THR A 66 -3.20 8.45 -4.58
N GLU A 67 -3.61 9.70 -4.77
CA GLU A 67 -4.75 10.26 -4.01
C GLU A 67 -6.05 9.48 -4.24
N LEU A 68 -6.22 8.87 -5.43
CA LEU A 68 -7.37 8.01 -5.70
C LEU A 68 -7.34 6.75 -4.83
N GLU A 69 -6.19 6.07 -4.74
CA GLU A 69 -6.04 4.91 -3.85
C GLU A 69 -6.22 5.28 -2.38
N LEU A 70 -5.73 6.46 -1.96
CA LEU A 70 -5.90 6.94 -0.59
C LEU A 70 -7.36 7.27 -0.26
N ALA A 71 -8.13 7.78 -1.22
CA ALA A 71 -9.56 8.06 -1.04
C ALA A 71 -10.42 6.80 -0.84
N LEU A 72 -9.91 5.63 -1.22
CA LEU A 72 -10.55 4.34 -1.01
C LEU A 72 -10.31 3.75 0.39
N LEU A 73 -9.48 4.41 1.21
CA LEU A 73 -9.29 4.03 2.61
C LEU A 73 -10.45 4.60 3.45
N HIS A 74 -11.35 3.73 3.87
CA HIS A 74 -12.47 4.01 4.79
C HIS A 74 -12.24 3.41 6.19
#